data_AF-A0A7C9QTT5-F1
#
_entry.id   AF-A0A7C9QTT5-F1
#
_cell.length_a   1.000
_cell.length_b   1.000
_cell.length_c   1.000
_cell.angle_alpha   90.00
_cell.angle_beta   90.00
_cell.angle_gamma   90.00
#
_symmetry.space_group_name_H-M   'P 1'
#
loop_
_entity.id
_entity.type
_entity.pdbx_description
1 polymer ?
#
loop_
_entity_poly.entity_id
_entity_poly.type
_entity_poly.pdbx_seq_one_letter_code
_entity_poly.pdbx_strand_id
1 'polypeptide(L)'
;MTAPSDWLRYLPAIYGREPFVGLFLKVFQKLFTGIDDAQLDGRRGIQELLAAEVVGNLFYPRFSFLFPGDKSFMPPIQGKNQQALLTLFNSFIGVQAPVDPLAGQVVGTTAPDTQAAFTAWLNDFLAWLAGWIDLVPDSGWGIDKKRMVIAQMPALYRLRGTPAGIEMLCDLLFDLPWTVNGQVVQNGQTQDSTGTVSLEVANPAPPVITVTDVYARGQSFVLRDSYTSGMPVVSGQAPWVFSVRLIQRDPNFFPSNSAVVQLRDLLPKLRVVLDAARPALCRYTIQVIPGMRLPPTGSSIMLVLNGNTLLGSQEAT
;
A
#
# COMPACT_ATOMS: atom_id res chain seq x y z
N MET A 1 1.68 33.44 -21.43
CA MET A 1 2.69 33.40 -20.36
C MET A 1 2.02 32.88 -19.10
N THR A 2 2.57 31.83 -18.49
CA THR A 2 2.00 31.14 -17.32
C THR A 2 2.19 31.99 -16.05
N ALA A 3 1.16 32.09 -15.20
CA ALA A 3 1.24 32.87 -13.97
C ALA A 3 2.27 32.27 -12.97
N PRO A 4 2.99 33.12 -12.21
CA PRO A 4 4.00 32.67 -11.24
C PRO A 4 3.40 31.90 -10.04
N SER A 5 4.26 31.29 -9.23
CA SER A 5 3.87 30.50 -8.04
C SER A 5 3.29 31.36 -6.94
N ASP A 6 2.21 30.89 -6.28
CA ASP A 6 1.64 31.58 -5.11
C ASP A 6 2.59 31.50 -3.92
N TRP A 7 3.58 30.59 -3.96
CA TRP A 7 4.58 30.46 -2.92
C TRP A 7 5.57 31.63 -2.87
N LEU A 8 5.64 32.47 -3.92
CA LEU A 8 6.41 33.71 -3.90
C LEU A 8 6.00 34.64 -2.76
N ARG A 9 4.75 34.59 -2.30
CA ARG A 9 4.24 35.42 -1.19
C ARG A 9 4.95 35.12 0.15
N TYR A 10 5.59 33.96 0.26
CA TYR A 10 6.31 33.55 1.46
C TYR A 10 7.80 33.93 1.41
N LEU A 11 8.28 34.51 0.31
CA LEU A 11 9.66 34.92 0.14
C LEU A 11 9.82 36.45 0.23
N PRO A 12 11.01 36.94 0.65
CA PRO A 12 11.34 38.36 0.60
C PRO A 12 11.16 38.97 -0.80
N ALA A 13 10.75 40.23 -0.85
CA ALA A 13 10.41 40.93 -2.11
C ALA A 13 11.54 40.97 -3.16
N ILE A 14 12.80 40.80 -2.74
CA ILE A 14 13.96 40.72 -3.65
C ILE A 14 13.82 39.54 -4.65
N TYR A 15 13.17 38.45 -4.25
CA TYR A 15 12.97 37.26 -5.07
C TYR A 15 11.80 37.39 -6.06
N GLY A 16 10.97 38.43 -5.92
CA GLY A 16 9.86 38.73 -6.85
C GLY A 16 10.25 39.60 -8.04
N ARG A 17 11.51 40.07 -8.12
CA ARG A 17 12.00 40.96 -9.19
C ARG A 17 12.23 40.23 -10.52
N GLU A 18 12.49 38.93 -10.46
CA GLU A 18 12.81 38.08 -11.61
C GLU A 18 11.69 37.04 -11.82
N PRO A 19 11.13 36.90 -13.03
CA PRO A 19 10.09 35.91 -13.32
C PRO A 19 10.53 34.46 -13.06
N PHE A 20 11.83 34.19 -13.16
CA PHE A 20 12.42 32.85 -13.02
C PHE A 20 12.06 32.17 -11.70
N VAL A 21 12.21 32.86 -10.56
CA VAL A 21 12.01 32.25 -9.23
C VAL A 21 10.55 31.83 -9.03
N GLY A 22 9.61 32.65 -9.52
CA GLY A 22 8.18 32.33 -9.48
C GLY A 22 7.83 31.12 -10.34
N LEU A 23 8.47 30.96 -11.50
CA LEU A 23 8.28 29.83 -12.39
C LEU A 23 8.95 28.56 -11.84
N PHE A 24 10.14 28.68 -11.25
CA PHE A 24 10.85 27.58 -10.59
C PHE A 24 10.06 27.03 -9.40
N LEU A 25 9.55 27.90 -8.53
CA LEU A 25 8.70 27.50 -7.41
C LEU A 25 7.35 26.96 -7.85
N LYS A 26 6.90 27.23 -9.08
CA LYS A 26 5.64 26.69 -9.60
C LYS A 26 5.76 25.17 -9.78
N VAL A 27 6.95 24.66 -10.11
CA VAL A 27 7.24 23.23 -10.22
C VAL A 27 6.97 22.53 -8.89
N PHE A 28 7.54 23.03 -7.80
CA PHE A 28 7.35 22.46 -6.47
C PHE A 28 5.93 22.71 -5.94
N GLN A 29 5.35 23.89 -6.15
CA GLN A 29 3.95 24.15 -5.79
C GLN A 29 3.03 23.10 -6.42
N LYS A 30 3.19 22.82 -7.72
CA LYS A 30 2.39 21.81 -8.41
C LYS A 30 2.69 20.39 -7.93
N LEU A 31 3.97 20.08 -7.68
CA LEU A 31 4.40 18.79 -7.14
C LEU A 31 3.82 18.52 -5.74
N PHE A 32 3.66 19.53 -4.89
CA PHE A 32 3.25 19.31 -3.51
C PHE A 32 1.77 19.57 -3.25
N THR A 33 1.15 20.51 -3.96
CA THR A 33 -0.27 20.88 -3.72
C THR A 33 -1.25 20.09 -4.57
N GLY A 34 -0.83 19.54 -5.70
CA GLY A 34 -1.71 18.78 -6.60
C GLY A 34 -2.90 19.58 -7.15
N ILE A 35 -2.86 20.92 -7.11
CA ILE A 35 -3.94 21.78 -7.62
C ILE A 35 -4.19 21.47 -9.10
N ASP A 36 -5.43 21.13 -9.40
CA ASP A 36 -5.95 20.79 -10.73
C ASP A 36 -5.81 21.99 -11.69
N ASP A 37 -4.85 21.91 -12.61
CA ASP A 37 -5.02 22.54 -13.90
C ASP A 37 -5.52 21.44 -14.85
N ALA A 38 -6.72 21.65 -15.41
CA ALA A 38 -7.30 20.76 -16.41
C ALA A 38 -6.32 20.54 -17.58
N GLN A 39 -5.46 21.53 -17.88
CA GLN A 39 -4.35 21.39 -18.81
C GLN A 39 -3.15 22.29 -18.44
N LEU A 40 -1.94 21.71 -18.42
CA LEU A 40 -0.71 22.44 -18.70
C LEU A 40 -0.32 22.15 -20.15
N ASP A 41 -0.47 23.11 -21.05
CA ASP A 41 -0.14 22.92 -22.47
C ASP A 41 -0.89 21.75 -23.15
N GLY A 42 -2.17 21.56 -22.80
CA GLY A 42 -3.04 20.56 -23.44
C GLY A 42 -3.16 19.19 -22.76
N ARG A 43 -2.54 18.94 -21.59
CA ARG A 43 -2.49 17.60 -20.95
C ARG A 43 -3.08 17.54 -19.54
N ARG A 44 -3.80 16.47 -19.20
CA ARG A 44 -4.73 16.36 -18.06
C ARG A 44 -4.12 15.65 -16.84
N GLY A 45 -4.26 16.25 -15.66
CA GLY A 45 -4.37 15.54 -14.37
C GLY A 45 -3.13 14.80 -13.82
N ILE A 46 -3.19 14.49 -12.52
CA ILE A 46 -2.07 14.04 -11.68
C ILE A 46 -1.43 12.69 -12.07
N GLN A 47 -2.16 11.87 -12.83
CA GLN A 47 -1.69 10.60 -13.38
C GLN A 47 -0.76 10.79 -14.59
N GLU A 48 -0.83 11.92 -15.30
CA GLU A 48 0.08 12.26 -16.41
C GLU A 48 1.32 13.05 -15.96
N LEU A 49 1.31 13.63 -14.74
CA LEU A 49 2.49 14.32 -14.15
C LEU A 49 3.65 13.36 -13.80
N LEU A 50 3.37 12.07 -13.61
CA LEU A 50 4.39 11.02 -13.56
C LEU A 50 5.11 10.83 -14.92
N ALA A 51 4.58 11.42 -16.00
CA ALA A 51 5.21 11.47 -17.32
C ALA A 51 5.82 12.86 -17.65
N ALA A 52 5.95 13.77 -16.67
CA ALA A 52 6.67 15.04 -16.87
C ALA A 52 8.20 14.78 -16.88
N GLU A 53 8.75 14.74 -18.09
CA GLU A 53 10.06 14.27 -18.56
C GLU A 53 11.34 14.91 -17.99
N VAL A 54 11.43 15.27 -16.71
CA VAL A 54 12.77 15.37 -16.08
C VAL A 54 12.75 14.89 -14.63
N VAL A 55 11.85 15.41 -13.80
CA VAL A 55 11.89 15.13 -12.35
C VAL A 55 11.11 13.87 -11.97
N GLY A 56 10.02 13.54 -12.67
CA GLY A 56 9.34 12.26 -12.49
C GLY A 56 10.23 11.09 -12.89
N ASN A 57 10.95 11.21 -14.02
CA ASN A 57 11.92 10.22 -14.47
C ASN A 57 13.14 10.07 -13.55
N LEU A 58 13.54 11.13 -12.84
CA LEU A 58 14.68 11.08 -11.91
C LEU A 58 14.46 10.10 -10.76
N PHE A 59 13.21 9.91 -10.32
CA PHE A 59 12.86 9.05 -9.18
C PHE A 59 12.07 7.80 -9.57
N TYR A 60 11.87 7.56 -10.87
CA TYR A 60 11.03 6.47 -11.37
C TYR A 60 11.88 5.30 -11.89
N PRO A 61 11.90 4.13 -11.20
CA PRO A 61 12.79 3.01 -11.52
C PRO A 61 12.29 2.16 -12.70
N ARG A 62 11.86 2.78 -13.82
CA ARG A 62 11.26 2.07 -14.97
C ARG A 62 12.26 1.32 -15.82
N PHE A 63 13.53 1.74 -15.83
CA PHE A 63 14.57 1.24 -16.75
C PHE A 63 14.02 1.03 -18.17
N SER A 64 13.28 2.02 -18.70
CA SER A 64 12.49 1.89 -19.93
C SER A 64 13.31 1.45 -21.15
N PHE A 65 14.59 1.79 -21.19
CA PHE A 65 15.53 1.35 -22.22
C PHE A 65 15.72 -0.19 -22.29
N LEU A 66 15.38 -0.92 -21.23
CA LEU A 66 15.40 -2.39 -21.22
C LEU A 66 14.17 -3.01 -21.89
N PHE A 67 13.09 -2.24 -22.06
CA PHE A 67 11.79 -2.76 -22.49
C PHE A 67 11.26 -1.98 -23.70
N PRO A 68 11.96 -2.04 -24.85
CA PRO A 68 11.55 -1.31 -26.03
C PRO A 68 10.16 -1.75 -26.49
N GLY A 69 9.21 -0.82 -26.54
CA GLY A 69 7.83 -1.05 -26.98
C GLY A 69 6.86 -1.55 -25.91
N ASP A 70 7.31 -1.86 -24.69
CA ASP A 70 6.41 -2.24 -23.59
C ASP A 70 5.74 -0.99 -23.00
N LYS A 71 4.39 -1.03 -22.93
CA LYS A 71 3.56 0.07 -22.42
C LYS A 71 3.09 -0.15 -20.98
N SER A 72 3.41 -1.29 -20.38
CA SER A 72 3.09 -1.56 -18.98
C SER A 72 3.77 -0.54 -18.06
N PHE A 73 3.10 -0.23 -16.94
CA PHE A 73 3.60 0.74 -15.96
C PHE A 73 4.98 0.31 -15.45
N MET A 74 5.12 -0.97 -15.10
CA MET A 74 6.39 -1.57 -14.67
C MET A 74 6.57 -2.98 -15.23
N PRO A 75 7.34 -3.11 -16.32
CA PRO A 75 7.75 -4.42 -16.81
C PRO A 75 8.60 -5.14 -15.76
N PRO A 76 8.34 -6.43 -15.49
CA PRO A 76 9.11 -7.21 -14.52
C PRO A 76 10.52 -7.48 -15.04
N ILE A 77 11.53 -7.31 -14.19
CA ILE A 77 12.92 -7.71 -14.47
C ILE A 77 13.12 -9.18 -14.11
N GLN A 78 12.47 -9.64 -13.03
CA GLN A 78 12.58 -11.03 -12.57
C GLN A 78 11.70 -11.95 -13.45
N GLY A 79 12.22 -13.12 -13.81
CA GLY A 79 11.49 -14.15 -14.55
C GLY A 79 12.18 -14.65 -15.82
N LYS A 80 11.38 -15.08 -16.81
CA LYS A 80 11.87 -15.88 -17.96
C LYS A 80 12.96 -15.21 -18.81
N ASN A 81 12.96 -13.88 -18.91
CA ASN A 81 13.92 -13.12 -19.73
C ASN A 81 15.02 -12.42 -18.91
N GLN A 82 15.12 -12.74 -17.62
CA GLN A 82 16.02 -12.06 -16.69
C GLN A 82 17.46 -12.04 -17.23
N GLN A 83 18.03 -13.18 -17.60
CA GLN A 83 19.43 -13.24 -18.06
C GLN A 83 19.72 -12.29 -19.24
N ALA A 84 18.82 -12.22 -20.23
CA ALA A 84 18.99 -11.36 -21.40
C ALA A 84 18.89 -9.87 -21.04
N LEU A 85 17.93 -9.51 -20.16
CA LEU A 85 17.78 -8.15 -19.65
C LEU A 85 19.03 -7.73 -18.84
N LEU A 86 19.60 -8.66 -18.06
CA LEU A 86 20.81 -8.42 -17.28
C LEU A 86 22.04 -8.22 -18.18
N THR A 87 22.20 -9.03 -19.23
CA THR A 87 23.28 -8.83 -20.21
C THR A 87 23.15 -7.48 -20.91
N LEU A 88 21.94 -7.11 -21.35
CA LEU A 88 21.68 -5.83 -21.99
C LEU A 88 21.95 -4.66 -21.02
N PHE A 89 21.46 -4.73 -19.78
CA PHE A 89 21.72 -3.69 -18.78
C PHE A 89 23.20 -3.53 -18.48
N ASN A 90 23.92 -4.64 -18.32
CA ASN A 90 25.35 -4.63 -18.04
C ASN A 90 26.14 -3.92 -19.15
N SER A 91 25.68 -4.00 -20.40
CA SER A 91 26.31 -3.28 -21.51
C SER A 91 26.25 -1.75 -21.36
N PHE A 92 25.29 -1.21 -20.62
CA PHE A 92 25.15 0.22 -20.36
C PHE A 92 25.98 0.71 -19.16
N ILE A 93 26.04 -0.10 -18.08
CA ILE A 93 26.68 0.30 -16.81
C ILE A 93 28.13 -0.20 -16.68
N GLY A 94 28.53 -1.21 -17.45
CA GLY A 94 29.87 -1.76 -17.46
C GLY A 94 30.28 -2.47 -16.16
N VAL A 95 29.33 -3.06 -15.42
CA VAL A 95 29.65 -3.84 -14.21
C VAL A 95 30.48 -5.06 -14.61
N GLN A 96 31.76 -4.99 -14.27
CA GLN A 96 32.69 -6.09 -14.53
C GLN A 96 32.23 -7.31 -13.74
N ALA A 97 32.18 -8.47 -14.39
CA ALA A 97 32.02 -9.72 -13.66
C ALA A 97 33.17 -9.79 -12.64
N PRO A 98 32.89 -10.09 -11.36
CA PRO A 98 33.96 -10.26 -10.37
C PRO A 98 34.99 -11.23 -10.93
N VAL A 99 36.25 -10.83 -11.05
CA VAL A 99 37.29 -11.74 -11.53
C VAL A 99 37.58 -12.70 -10.38
N ASP A 100 37.41 -14.00 -10.58
CA ASP A 100 37.83 -15.00 -9.60
C ASP A 100 39.37 -15.03 -9.59
N PRO A 101 40.04 -14.54 -8.53
CA PRO A 101 41.50 -14.51 -8.45
C PRO A 101 42.11 -15.91 -8.39
N LEU A 102 41.29 -16.94 -8.17
CA LEU A 102 41.66 -18.35 -8.09
C LEU A 102 41.21 -19.14 -9.33
N ALA A 103 40.71 -18.46 -10.38
CA ALA A 103 40.29 -19.10 -11.61
C ALA A 103 41.44 -19.92 -12.22
N GLY A 104 41.28 -21.25 -12.25
CA GLY A 104 42.29 -22.20 -12.74
C GLY A 104 43.38 -22.59 -11.74
N GLN A 105 43.42 -21.99 -10.55
CA GLN A 105 44.32 -22.37 -9.45
C GLN A 105 43.69 -23.45 -8.54
N VAL A 106 42.37 -23.51 -8.48
CA VAL A 106 41.62 -24.46 -7.64
C VAL A 106 40.59 -25.21 -8.48
N VAL A 107 40.63 -26.55 -8.44
CA VAL A 107 39.60 -27.40 -9.07
C VAL A 107 38.30 -27.23 -8.27
N GLY A 108 37.27 -26.67 -8.90
CA GLY A 108 35.94 -26.47 -8.29
C GLY A 108 35.55 -25.03 -8.00
N THR A 109 36.30 -24.02 -8.47
CA THR A 109 35.79 -22.64 -8.39
C THR A 109 34.57 -22.48 -9.30
N THR A 110 33.46 -22.11 -8.67
CA THR A 110 32.21 -21.80 -9.39
C THR A 110 32.37 -20.43 -10.03
N ALA A 111 31.98 -20.30 -11.30
CA ALA A 111 32.03 -19.03 -11.99
C ALA A 111 31.32 -17.94 -11.17
N PRO A 112 31.88 -16.71 -11.12
CA PRO A 112 31.31 -15.63 -10.33
C PRO A 112 29.87 -15.36 -10.76
N ASP A 113 28.95 -15.38 -9.79
CA ASP A 113 27.53 -15.18 -10.05
C ASP A 113 27.24 -13.71 -10.35
N THR A 114 27.30 -13.37 -11.63
CA THR A 114 26.96 -12.05 -12.17
C THR A 114 25.54 -11.62 -11.81
N GLN A 115 24.60 -12.55 -11.61
CA GLN A 115 23.23 -12.24 -11.22
C GLN A 115 23.14 -11.86 -9.74
N ALA A 116 23.89 -12.52 -8.86
CA ALA A 116 23.99 -12.14 -7.45
C ALA A 116 24.61 -10.75 -7.28
N ALA A 117 25.73 -10.48 -7.96
CA ALA A 117 26.39 -9.17 -7.92
C ALA A 117 25.48 -8.04 -8.45
N PHE A 118 24.76 -8.30 -9.54
CA PHE A 118 23.76 -7.36 -10.06
C PHE A 118 22.61 -7.13 -9.08
N THR A 119 22.07 -8.20 -8.51
CA THR A 119 20.95 -8.12 -7.57
C THR A 119 21.34 -7.30 -6.34
N ALA A 120 22.57 -7.47 -5.84
CA ALA A 120 23.11 -6.65 -4.77
C ALA A 120 23.19 -5.17 -5.16
N TRP A 121 23.83 -4.86 -6.30
CA TRP A 121 23.92 -3.49 -6.80
C TRP A 121 22.55 -2.82 -6.99
N LEU A 122 21.59 -3.53 -7.59
CA LEU A 122 20.26 -2.99 -7.83
C LEU A 122 19.49 -2.78 -6.52
N ASN A 123 19.66 -3.67 -5.54
CA ASN A 123 19.09 -3.46 -4.20
C ASN A 123 19.66 -2.20 -3.55
N ASP A 124 20.97 -1.97 -3.64
CA ASP A 124 21.62 -0.78 -3.08
C ASP A 124 21.16 0.49 -3.80
N PHE A 125 21.07 0.46 -5.13
CA PHE A 125 20.54 1.57 -5.92
C PHE A 125 19.08 1.90 -5.55
N LEU A 126 18.22 0.88 -5.40
CA LEU A 126 16.83 1.10 -5.01
C LEU A 126 16.69 1.57 -3.57
N ALA A 127 17.56 1.12 -2.66
CA ALA A 127 17.60 1.61 -1.28
C ALA A 127 18.04 3.09 -1.24
N TRP A 128 19.08 3.45 -2.01
CA TRP A 128 19.48 4.84 -2.18
C TRP A 128 18.34 5.69 -2.76
N LEU A 129 17.66 5.20 -3.80
CA LEU A 129 16.54 5.90 -4.44
C LEU A 129 15.36 6.09 -3.47
N ALA A 130 15.02 5.05 -2.71
CA ALA A 130 13.97 5.09 -1.70
C ALA A 130 14.29 6.09 -0.57
N GLY A 131 15.58 6.25 -0.22
CA GLY A 131 16.03 7.25 0.75
C GLY A 131 15.68 8.70 0.37
N TRP A 132 15.56 9.02 -0.92
CA TRP A 132 15.15 10.37 -1.36
C TRP A 132 13.69 10.69 -1.04
N ILE A 133 12.86 9.67 -0.86
CA ILE A 133 11.43 9.80 -0.56
C ILE A 133 11.09 9.36 0.86
N ASP A 134 12.08 9.23 1.74
CA ASP A 134 11.90 8.76 3.13
C ASP A 134 11.20 7.38 3.22
N LEU A 135 11.57 6.48 2.29
CA LEU A 135 11.08 5.11 2.25
C LEU A 135 12.22 4.14 2.59
N VAL A 136 11.92 3.18 3.47
CA VAL A 136 12.82 2.06 3.78
C VAL A 136 12.22 0.78 3.18
N PRO A 137 12.75 0.29 2.03
CA PRO A 137 12.23 -0.93 1.41
C PRO A 137 12.54 -2.16 2.27
N ASP A 138 11.58 -3.08 2.40
CA ASP A 138 11.80 -4.35 3.10
C ASP A 138 12.87 -5.18 2.36
N SER A 139 13.83 -5.71 3.10
CA SER A 139 14.85 -6.63 2.58
C SER A 139 14.27 -7.89 1.93
N GLY A 140 13.11 -8.36 2.39
CA GLY A 140 12.40 -9.53 1.87
C GLY A 140 11.61 -9.27 0.59
N TRP A 141 11.46 -8.01 0.16
CA TRP A 141 10.79 -7.70 -1.10
C TRP A 141 11.66 -8.06 -2.30
N GLY A 142 11.04 -8.67 -3.32
CA GLY A 142 11.65 -8.82 -4.63
C GLY A 142 11.95 -7.46 -5.28
N ILE A 143 12.85 -7.45 -6.25
CA ILE A 143 13.27 -6.23 -6.96
C ILE A 143 12.06 -5.50 -7.55
N ASP A 144 11.19 -6.23 -8.24
CA ASP A 144 10.03 -5.63 -8.90
C ASP A 144 9.04 -5.03 -7.90
N LYS A 145 8.89 -5.66 -6.72
CA LYS A 145 8.10 -5.10 -5.62
C LYS A 145 8.71 -3.81 -5.08
N LYS A 146 10.01 -3.77 -4.80
CA LYS A 146 10.69 -2.55 -4.34
C LYS A 146 10.50 -1.40 -5.34
N ARG A 147 10.73 -1.69 -6.62
CA ARG A 147 10.56 -0.71 -7.69
C ARG A 147 9.10 -0.20 -7.76
N MET A 148 8.11 -1.08 -7.59
CA MET A 148 6.67 -0.72 -7.57
C MET A 148 6.29 0.15 -6.39
N VAL A 149 6.77 -0.20 -5.20
CA VAL A 149 6.50 0.58 -3.98
C VAL A 149 7.12 1.98 -4.12
N ILE A 150 8.38 2.08 -4.51
CA ILE A 150 9.07 3.37 -4.73
C ILE A 150 8.31 4.23 -5.74
N ALA A 151 7.85 3.64 -6.85
CA ALA A 151 7.14 4.34 -7.91
C ALA A 151 5.79 4.92 -7.45
N GLN A 152 5.04 4.20 -6.61
CA GLN A 152 3.69 4.60 -6.20
C GLN A 152 3.67 5.45 -4.92
N MET A 153 4.67 5.33 -4.05
CA MET A 153 4.66 5.98 -2.75
C MET A 153 4.52 7.52 -2.78
N PRO A 154 5.13 8.27 -3.72
CA PRO A 154 4.94 9.71 -3.80
C PRO A 154 3.48 10.14 -3.98
N ALA A 155 2.68 9.36 -4.72
CA ALA A 155 1.25 9.62 -4.87
C ALA A 155 0.49 9.29 -3.57
N LEU A 156 0.85 8.19 -2.91
CA LEU A 156 0.26 7.80 -1.62
C LEU A 156 0.53 8.81 -0.51
N TYR A 157 1.71 9.44 -0.48
CA TYR A 157 2.00 10.50 0.48
C TYR A 157 1.05 11.70 0.36
N ARG A 158 0.50 11.99 -0.83
CA ARG A 158 -0.52 13.04 -0.99
C ARG A 158 -1.88 12.63 -0.44
N LEU A 159 -2.16 11.34 -0.40
CA LEU A 159 -3.40 10.75 0.12
C LEU A 159 -3.26 10.27 1.57
N ARG A 160 -2.14 10.59 2.23
CA ARG A 160 -1.86 10.14 3.61
C ARG A 160 -2.99 10.54 4.56
N GLY A 161 -3.36 9.62 5.43
CA GLY A 161 -4.42 9.82 6.41
C GLY A 161 -5.85 9.82 5.85
N THR A 162 -6.04 9.67 4.54
CA THR A 162 -7.37 9.44 3.95
C THR A 162 -7.68 7.92 3.93
N PRO A 163 -8.95 7.51 4.06
CA PRO A 163 -9.33 6.10 3.93
C PRO A 163 -8.84 5.46 2.62
N ALA A 164 -9.03 6.16 1.49
CA ALA A 164 -8.58 5.71 0.18
C ALA A 164 -7.05 5.56 0.10
N GLY A 165 -6.28 6.50 0.68
CA GLY A 165 -4.83 6.41 0.72
C GLY A 165 -4.33 5.25 1.58
N ILE A 166 -4.98 4.98 2.72
CA ILE A 166 -4.66 3.83 3.59
C ILE A 166 -4.98 2.52 2.89
N GLU A 167 -6.11 2.44 2.19
CA GLU A 167 -6.50 1.28 1.38
C GLU A 167 -5.46 0.99 0.29
N MET A 168 -5.15 1.98 -0.55
CA MET A 168 -4.15 1.84 -1.61
C MET A 168 -2.75 1.50 -1.06
N LEU A 169 -2.38 2.04 0.11
CA LEU A 169 -1.12 1.70 0.77
C LEU A 169 -1.10 0.24 1.20
N CYS A 170 -2.16 -0.25 1.85
CA CYS A 170 -2.25 -1.63 2.27
C CYS A 170 -2.25 -2.57 1.05
N ASP A 171 -2.98 -2.22 0.00
CA ASP A 171 -3.01 -2.98 -1.24
C ASP A 171 -1.61 -3.07 -1.87
N LEU A 172 -0.92 -1.92 -1.97
CA LEU A 172 0.42 -1.86 -2.49
C LEU A 172 1.42 -2.65 -1.66
N LEU A 173 1.36 -2.62 -0.32
CA LEU A 173 2.35 -3.29 0.53
C LEU A 173 2.10 -4.80 0.64
N PHE A 174 0.85 -5.23 0.66
CA PHE A 174 0.47 -6.62 0.86
C PHE A 174 0.06 -7.37 -0.42
N ASP A 175 0.12 -6.71 -1.58
CA ASP A 175 -0.30 -7.28 -2.88
C ASP A 175 -1.78 -7.72 -2.87
N LEU A 176 -2.63 -6.93 -2.23
CA LEU A 176 -4.08 -7.16 -2.25
C LEU A 176 -4.66 -6.63 -3.58
N PRO A 177 -5.76 -7.23 -4.08
CA PRO A 177 -6.51 -8.34 -3.50
C PRO A 177 -5.84 -9.71 -3.67
N TRP A 178 -5.98 -10.58 -2.66
CA TRP A 178 -5.47 -11.95 -2.71
C TRP A 178 -6.47 -12.91 -3.35
N THR A 179 -5.95 -13.86 -4.11
CA THR A 179 -6.70 -15.05 -4.51
C THR A 179 -6.42 -16.16 -3.51
N VAL A 180 -7.47 -16.60 -2.81
CA VAL A 180 -7.38 -17.64 -1.77
C VAL A 180 -8.11 -18.90 -2.23
N ASN A 181 -7.54 -20.06 -1.92
CA ASN A 181 -8.21 -21.33 -2.20
C ASN A 181 -9.22 -21.65 -1.10
N GLY A 182 -10.32 -22.28 -1.48
CA GLY A 182 -11.36 -22.67 -0.55
C GLY A 182 -12.40 -23.55 -1.21
N GLN A 183 -13.57 -23.58 -0.61
CA GLN A 183 -14.67 -24.43 -1.04
C GLN A 183 -15.96 -23.62 -1.07
N VAL A 184 -16.86 -23.96 -1.99
CA VAL A 184 -18.20 -23.35 -2.07
C VAL A 184 -19.23 -24.46 -1.96
N VAL A 185 -20.33 -24.18 -1.26
CA VAL A 185 -21.47 -25.09 -1.21
C VAL A 185 -22.45 -24.72 -2.32
N GLN A 186 -22.58 -25.59 -3.32
CA GLN A 186 -23.57 -25.47 -4.39
C GLN A 186 -24.47 -26.70 -4.37
N ASN A 187 -25.79 -26.51 -4.34
CA ASN A 187 -26.78 -27.61 -4.31
C ASN A 187 -26.56 -28.64 -3.20
N GLY A 188 -26.05 -28.22 -2.03
CA GLY A 188 -25.77 -29.11 -0.90
C GLY A 188 -24.55 -30.02 -1.10
N GLN A 189 -23.76 -29.80 -2.16
CA GLN A 189 -22.47 -30.45 -2.40
C GLN A 189 -21.34 -29.43 -2.32
N THR A 190 -20.18 -29.88 -1.87
CA THR A 190 -18.98 -29.05 -1.74
C THR A 190 -18.16 -29.12 -3.03
N GLN A 191 -17.76 -27.96 -3.54
CA GLN A 191 -16.86 -27.87 -4.69
C GLN A 191 -15.69 -26.96 -4.38
N ASP A 192 -14.47 -27.36 -4.76
CA ASP A 192 -13.29 -26.51 -4.64
C ASP A 192 -13.44 -25.28 -5.54
N SER A 193 -13.09 -24.12 -4.98
CA SER A 193 -13.22 -22.84 -5.66
C SER A 193 -12.14 -21.87 -5.18
N THR A 194 -12.00 -20.75 -5.89
CA THR A 194 -11.11 -19.66 -5.53
C THR A 194 -11.93 -18.45 -5.10
N GLY A 195 -11.52 -17.87 -3.98
CA GLY A 195 -12.10 -16.67 -3.40
C GLY A 195 -11.18 -15.47 -3.56
N THR A 196 -11.73 -14.27 -3.44
CA THR A 196 -10.95 -13.04 -3.45
C THR A 196 -11.08 -12.34 -2.09
N VAL A 197 -9.96 -12.10 -1.43
CA VAL A 197 -9.92 -11.28 -0.22
C VAL A 197 -9.42 -9.89 -0.59
N SER A 198 -10.26 -8.89 -0.38
CA SER A 198 -9.93 -7.48 -0.56
C SER A 198 -9.95 -6.75 0.78
N LEU A 199 -9.19 -5.66 0.87
CA LEU A 199 -9.26 -4.74 2.00
C LEU A 199 -10.14 -3.55 1.62
N GLU A 200 -10.93 -3.08 2.57
CA GLU A 200 -11.74 -1.87 2.43
C GLU A 200 -11.53 -1.00 3.68
N VAL A 201 -11.23 0.28 3.49
CA VAL A 201 -11.13 1.23 4.59
C VAL A 201 -12.34 2.14 4.60
N ALA A 202 -13.19 2.00 5.61
CA ALA A 202 -14.43 2.76 5.72
C ALA A 202 -14.47 3.59 6.99
N ASN A 203 -15.01 4.80 6.88
CA ASN A 203 -15.37 5.61 8.04
C ASN A 203 -16.77 5.18 8.51
N PRO A 204 -16.95 4.67 9.74
CA PRO A 204 -18.27 4.32 10.23
C PRO A 204 -19.18 5.55 10.24
N ALA A 205 -20.46 5.36 9.87
CA ALA A 205 -21.46 6.41 10.02
C ALA A 205 -21.56 6.80 11.51
N PRO A 206 -21.60 8.09 11.85
CA PRO A 206 -21.68 8.51 13.24
C PRO A 206 -22.97 7.97 13.88
N PRO A 207 -22.94 7.47 15.12
CA PRO A 207 -24.16 7.08 15.81
C PRO A 207 -25.07 8.30 15.99
N VAL A 208 -26.39 8.07 15.93
CA VAL A 208 -27.39 9.12 16.16
C VAL A 208 -27.30 9.58 17.61
N ILE A 209 -27.14 10.89 17.82
CA ILE A 209 -27.16 11.49 19.16
C ILE A 209 -28.62 11.72 19.54
N THR A 210 -29.09 11.04 20.59
CA THR A 210 -30.41 11.29 21.19
C THR A 210 -30.20 12.06 22.48
N VAL A 211 -30.55 13.35 22.49
CA VAL A 211 -30.62 14.14 23.73
C VAL A 211 -31.91 13.74 24.44
N THR A 212 -31.80 13.29 25.70
CA THR A 212 -32.97 13.03 26.55
C THR A 212 -33.02 14.11 27.64
N ASP A 213 -34.16 14.80 27.75
CA ASP A 213 -34.35 15.91 28.69
C ASP A 213 -34.51 15.48 30.17
N VAL A 214 -34.20 14.23 30.50
CA VAL A 214 -34.38 13.68 31.85
C VAL A 214 -33.09 13.90 32.66
N TYR A 215 -32.98 15.06 33.30
CA TYR A 215 -31.90 15.37 34.24
C TYR A 215 -32.21 14.86 35.65
N ALA A 216 -31.51 13.83 36.12
CA ALA A 216 -31.54 13.43 37.54
C ALA A 216 -30.51 14.26 38.33
N ARG A 217 -30.98 15.17 39.19
CA ARG A 217 -30.15 16.02 40.07
C ARG A 217 -29.18 15.16 40.89
N GLY A 218 -27.88 15.43 40.78
CA GLY A 218 -26.84 14.85 41.65
C GLY A 218 -26.01 13.71 41.07
N GLN A 219 -26.18 13.34 39.80
CA GLN A 219 -25.30 12.36 39.15
C GLN A 219 -24.16 13.07 38.39
N SER A 220 -22.91 12.72 38.72
CA SER A 220 -21.73 13.11 37.96
C SER A 220 -21.58 12.20 36.75
N PHE A 221 -21.31 12.79 35.59
CA PHE A 221 -20.96 12.05 34.37
C PHE A 221 -19.56 11.43 34.52
N VAL A 222 -19.43 10.12 34.24
CA VAL A 222 -18.16 9.39 34.25
C VAL A 222 -17.88 8.87 32.84
N LEU A 223 -16.78 9.32 32.23
CA LEU A 223 -16.30 8.85 30.93
C LEU A 223 -15.69 7.46 31.09
N ARG A 224 -16.28 6.45 30.43
CA ARG A 224 -15.77 5.07 30.40
C ARG A 224 -15.16 4.77 29.04
N ASP A 225 -14.18 3.86 29.01
CA ASP A 225 -13.43 3.44 27.82
C ASP A 225 -14.13 2.34 27.00
N SER A 226 -15.22 1.77 27.51
CA SER A 226 -16.00 0.71 26.86
C SER A 226 -17.52 0.98 26.97
N TYR A 227 -18.25 0.74 25.86
CA TYR A 227 -19.70 0.95 25.78
C TYR A 227 -20.48 -0.29 26.21
N THR A 228 -21.56 -0.10 26.98
CA THR A 228 -22.56 -1.15 27.26
C THR A 228 -23.95 -0.65 26.85
N SER A 229 -24.76 -1.53 26.27
CA SER A 229 -26.12 -1.20 25.82
C SER A 229 -26.95 -0.59 26.95
N GLY A 230 -27.52 0.60 26.72
CA GLY A 230 -28.34 1.34 27.69
C GLY A 230 -27.64 2.50 28.42
N MET A 231 -26.36 2.79 28.15
CA MET A 231 -25.66 3.93 28.76
C MET A 231 -26.04 5.29 28.10
N PRO A 232 -26.26 6.36 28.88
CA PRO A 232 -26.48 7.70 28.35
C PRO A 232 -25.18 8.25 27.74
N VAL A 233 -25.28 8.77 26.52
CA VAL A 233 -24.15 9.32 25.76
C VAL A 233 -24.10 10.84 25.92
N VAL A 234 -22.96 11.37 26.35
CA VAL A 234 -22.71 12.83 26.46
C VAL A 234 -21.64 13.23 25.45
N SER A 235 -21.91 14.33 24.74
CA SER A 235 -21.04 15.04 23.80
C SER A 235 -20.46 14.23 22.64
N GLY A 236 -21.22 14.21 21.53
CA GLY A 236 -20.73 14.25 20.15
C GLY A 236 -19.44 13.51 19.78
N GLN A 237 -19.61 12.39 19.06
CA GLN A 237 -18.62 11.62 18.29
C GLN A 237 -17.45 10.99 19.08
N ALA A 238 -16.94 9.87 18.56
CA ALA A 238 -15.51 9.58 18.58
C ALA A 238 -14.95 10.07 17.23
N PRO A 239 -14.39 11.29 17.12
CA PRO A 239 -14.08 11.93 15.83
C PRO A 239 -12.94 11.28 15.02
N TRP A 240 -12.47 10.10 15.42
CA TRP A 240 -11.15 9.61 15.05
C TRP A 240 -11.08 8.09 14.83
N VAL A 241 -12.20 7.38 14.66
CA VAL A 241 -12.21 5.92 14.45
C VAL A 241 -12.51 5.60 12.99
N PHE A 242 -11.67 4.80 12.33
CA PHE A 242 -11.98 4.19 11.05
C PHE A 242 -11.95 2.66 11.13
N SER A 243 -12.66 1.99 10.23
CA SER A 243 -12.69 0.53 10.13
C SER A 243 -11.89 0.05 8.93
N VAL A 244 -11.03 -0.93 9.15
CA VAL A 244 -10.28 -1.64 8.11
C VAL A 244 -10.89 -3.04 8.02
N ARG A 245 -11.55 -3.32 6.90
CA ARG A 245 -12.32 -4.54 6.70
C ARG A 245 -11.62 -5.43 5.68
N LEU A 246 -11.25 -6.64 6.09
CA LEU A 246 -10.86 -7.70 5.18
C LEU A 246 -12.12 -8.46 4.77
N ILE A 247 -12.49 -8.33 3.50
CA ILE A 247 -13.77 -8.80 2.97
C ILE A 247 -13.52 -9.93 1.98
N GLN A 248 -14.21 -11.05 2.22
CA GLN A 248 -14.54 -12.00 1.17
C GLN A 248 -16.01 -11.80 0.78
N ARG A 249 -16.23 -11.32 -0.45
CA ARG A 249 -17.55 -10.97 -0.99
C ARG A 249 -18.46 -12.17 -1.26
N ASP A 250 -17.93 -13.37 -1.48
CA ASP A 250 -18.76 -14.57 -1.69
C ASP A 250 -19.27 -15.13 -0.35
N PRO A 251 -20.58 -15.03 -0.03
CA PRO A 251 -21.14 -15.52 1.23
C PRO A 251 -21.14 -17.05 1.35
N ASN A 252 -21.01 -17.79 0.25
CA ASN A 252 -21.00 -19.25 0.22
C ASN A 252 -19.58 -19.84 0.21
N PHE A 253 -18.55 -18.99 0.22
CA PHE A 253 -17.16 -19.40 0.17
C PHE A 253 -16.57 -19.64 1.56
N PHE A 254 -15.93 -20.79 1.70
CA PHE A 254 -15.22 -21.24 2.89
C PHE A 254 -13.72 -21.22 2.61
N PRO A 255 -12.92 -20.39 3.31
CA PRO A 255 -11.48 -20.40 3.13
C PRO A 255 -10.88 -21.71 3.62
N SER A 256 -9.84 -22.20 2.93
CA SER A 256 -9.07 -23.35 3.41
C SER A 256 -8.24 -23.00 4.66
N ASN A 257 -7.76 -24.02 5.38
CA ASN A 257 -6.85 -23.85 6.52
C ASN A 257 -5.62 -22.99 6.15
N SER A 258 -5.06 -23.17 4.96
CA SER A 258 -3.90 -22.39 4.50
C SER A 258 -4.24 -20.92 4.27
N ALA A 259 -5.43 -20.64 3.71
CA ALA A 259 -5.92 -19.26 3.55
C ALA A 259 -6.15 -18.58 4.91
N VAL A 260 -6.67 -19.31 5.90
CA VAL A 260 -6.87 -18.76 7.26
C VAL A 260 -5.53 -18.45 7.94
N VAL A 261 -4.53 -19.32 7.81
CA VAL A 261 -3.18 -19.06 8.33
C VAL A 261 -2.57 -17.82 7.66
N GLN A 262 -2.69 -17.69 6.34
CA GLN A 262 -2.20 -16.50 5.62
C GLN A 262 -2.88 -15.20 6.10
N LEU A 263 -4.20 -15.21 6.31
CA LEU A 263 -4.93 -14.07 6.83
C LEU A 263 -4.52 -13.74 8.27
N ARG A 264 -4.30 -14.75 9.11
CA ARG A 264 -3.83 -14.54 10.48
C ARG A 264 -2.44 -13.91 10.51
N ASP A 265 -1.54 -14.33 9.62
CA ASP A 265 -0.19 -13.80 9.51
C ASP A 265 -0.15 -12.38 8.92
N LEU A 266 -1.20 -11.98 8.19
CA LEU A 266 -1.40 -10.62 7.69
C LEU A 266 -1.77 -9.64 8.80
N LEU A 267 -2.64 -10.03 9.75
CA LEU A 267 -3.15 -9.15 10.80
C LEU A 267 -2.06 -8.38 11.58
N PRO A 268 -0.99 -9.01 12.12
CA PRO A 268 0.05 -8.26 12.83
C PRO A 268 0.82 -7.31 11.90
N LYS A 269 1.04 -7.69 10.63
CA LYS A 269 1.73 -6.83 9.65
C LYS A 269 0.87 -5.62 9.29
N LEU A 270 -0.44 -5.83 9.12
CA LEU A 270 -1.40 -4.78 8.86
C LEU A 270 -1.43 -3.75 10.00
N ARG A 271 -1.40 -4.21 11.26
CA ARG A 271 -1.31 -3.31 12.43
C ARG A 271 -0.07 -2.42 12.39
N VAL A 272 1.10 -2.98 12.11
CA VAL A 272 2.35 -2.20 11.99
C VAL A 272 2.23 -1.09 10.94
N VAL A 273 1.66 -1.41 9.77
CA VAL A 273 1.45 -0.43 8.69
C VAL A 273 0.41 0.62 9.09
N LEU A 274 -0.71 0.20 9.68
CA LEU A 274 -1.78 1.11 10.10
C LEU A 274 -1.32 2.04 11.23
N ASP A 275 -0.50 1.57 12.17
CA ASP A 275 0.05 2.40 13.24
C ASP A 275 0.99 3.49 12.71
N ALA A 276 1.73 3.20 11.64
CA ALA A 276 2.59 4.16 10.97
C ALA A 276 1.82 5.13 10.06
N ALA A 277 0.74 4.68 9.42
CA ALA A 277 0.00 5.44 8.41
C ALA A 277 -1.23 6.20 8.95
N ARG A 278 -1.74 5.83 10.13
CA ARG A 278 -2.92 6.47 10.72
C ARG A 278 -2.67 7.96 11.00
N PRO A 279 -3.67 8.82 10.81
CA PRO A 279 -3.59 10.20 11.29
C PRO A 279 -3.37 10.24 12.80
N ALA A 280 -2.71 11.30 13.28
CA ALA A 280 -2.57 11.53 14.72
C ALA A 280 -3.94 11.58 15.39
N LEU A 281 -4.02 11.04 16.62
CA LEU A 281 -5.24 10.97 17.43
C LEU A 281 -6.34 10.05 16.87
N CYS A 282 -6.10 9.35 15.75
CA CYS A 282 -6.98 8.31 15.23
C CYS A 282 -6.76 6.93 15.83
N ARG A 283 -7.87 6.22 16.02
CA ARG A 283 -7.94 4.79 16.32
C ARG A 283 -8.50 4.04 15.11
N TYR A 284 -8.24 2.74 15.03
CA TYR A 284 -8.80 1.91 13.99
C TYR A 284 -9.31 0.60 14.56
N THR A 285 -10.27 0.00 13.86
CA THR A 285 -10.73 -1.36 14.13
C THR A 285 -10.44 -2.21 12.92
N ILE A 286 -9.85 -3.39 13.12
CA ILE A 286 -9.67 -4.37 12.06
C ILE A 286 -10.81 -5.36 12.16
N GLN A 287 -11.55 -5.56 11.07
CA GLN A 287 -12.65 -6.52 10.99
C GLN A 287 -12.34 -7.51 9.88
N VAL A 288 -12.43 -8.80 10.18
CA VAL A 288 -12.46 -9.84 9.15
C VAL A 288 -13.93 -10.20 8.93
N ILE A 289 -14.42 -9.97 7.71
CA ILE A 289 -15.78 -10.33 7.30
C ILE A 289 -15.66 -11.64 6.50
N PRO A 290 -15.95 -12.80 7.13
CA PRO A 290 -15.96 -14.08 6.44
C PRO A 290 -17.23 -14.23 5.59
N GLY A 291 -17.27 -15.29 4.78
CA GLY A 291 -18.53 -15.77 4.19
C GLY A 291 -19.57 -16.06 5.28
N MET A 292 -20.84 -15.71 5.01
CA MET A 292 -21.90 -15.65 6.03
C MET A 292 -22.62 -16.99 6.29
N ARG A 293 -22.32 -18.07 5.54
CA ARG A 293 -22.95 -19.37 5.76
C ARG A 293 -22.04 -20.32 6.52
N LEU A 294 -22.60 -21.03 7.49
CA LEU A 294 -21.99 -22.22 8.08
C LEU A 294 -22.21 -23.42 7.14
N PRO A 295 -21.30 -24.39 7.03
CA PRO A 295 -21.52 -25.56 6.22
C PRO A 295 -22.70 -26.37 6.77
N PRO A 296 -23.54 -26.97 5.92
CA PRO A 296 -24.71 -27.72 6.36
C PRO A 296 -24.31 -28.94 7.21
N THR A 297 -25.17 -29.30 8.16
CA THR A 297 -24.98 -30.45 9.07
C THR A 297 -24.76 -31.73 8.25
N GLY A 298 -23.62 -32.41 8.44
CA GLY A 298 -23.21 -33.59 7.65
C GLY A 298 -22.22 -33.31 6.52
N SER A 299 -21.80 -32.06 6.33
CA SER A 299 -20.65 -31.73 5.47
C SER A 299 -19.36 -32.32 6.04
N SER A 300 -18.44 -32.74 5.18
CA SER A 300 -17.06 -33.12 5.57
C SER A 300 -16.23 -31.96 6.14
N ILE A 301 -16.76 -30.74 6.08
CA ILE A 301 -16.12 -29.51 6.55
C ILE A 301 -16.40 -29.34 8.05
N MET A 302 -15.43 -29.73 8.88
CA MET A 302 -15.42 -29.35 10.30
C MET A 302 -14.90 -27.91 10.42
N LEU A 303 -15.78 -26.98 10.80
CA LEU A 303 -15.35 -25.62 11.16
C LEU A 303 -14.70 -25.65 12.55
N VAL A 304 -13.39 -25.42 12.57
CA VAL A 304 -12.63 -25.21 13.80
C VAL A 304 -12.44 -23.70 13.96
N LEU A 305 -12.83 -23.16 15.12
CA LEU A 305 -12.55 -21.78 15.50
C LEU A 305 -11.04 -21.54 15.43
N ASN A 306 -10.60 -20.47 14.76
CA ASN A 306 -9.19 -20.19 14.46
C ASN A 306 -8.48 -21.23 13.56
N GLY A 307 -9.22 -22.19 12.99
CA GLY A 307 -8.73 -23.14 11.97
C GLY A 307 -9.26 -22.81 10.57
N ASN A 308 -10.57 -22.94 10.36
CA ASN A 308 -11.26 -22.61 9.10
C ASN A 308 -12.26 -21.46 9.23
N THR A 309 -12.37 -20.88 10.42
CA THR A 309 -13.30 -19.78 10.72
C THR A 309 -12.55 -18.69 11.48
N LEU A 310 -12.41 -17.52 10.85
CA LEU A 310 -11.91 -16.31 11.48
C LEU A 310 -13.11 -15.62 12.13
N LEU A 311 -13.25 -15.73 13.45
CA LEU A 311 -14.13 -14.81 14.17
C LEU A 311 -13.42 -13.46 14.28
N GLY A 312 -14.17 -12.37 14.05
CA GLY A 312 -13.64 -11.01 14.09
C GLY A 312 -12.89 -10.76 15.40
N SER A 313 -11.59 -10.52 15.30
CA SER A 313 -10.78 -10.14 16.43
C SER A 313 -11.19 -8.73 16.86
N GLN A 314 -11.79 -8.61 18.04
CA GLN A 314 -12.01 -7.32 18.68
C GLN A 314 -10.70 -6.80 19.31
N GLU A 315 -10.52 -5.50 19.07
CA GLU A 315 -9.62 -4.51 19.68
C GLU A 315 -8.10 -4.67 19.51
N ALA A 316 -7.50 -3.65 18.89
CA ALA A 316 -6.18 -3.16 19.26
C ALA A 316 -6.39 -1.75 19.82
N THR A 317 -5.90 -1.53 21.04
CA THR A 317 -6.03 -0.29 21.81
C THR A 317 -5.19 0.83 21.21
#